data_AF-A0A820UVT3-F1
#
_entry.id   AF-A0A820UVT3-F1
#
_cell.length_a   1.000
_cell.length_b   1.000
_cell.length_c   1.000
_cell.angle_alpha   90.00
_cell.angle_beta   90.00
_cell.angle_gamma   90.00
#
_symmetry.space_group_name_H-M   'P 1'
#
loop_
_entity.id
_entity.type
_entity.pdbx_description
1 polymer ?
#
loop_
_entity_poly.entity_id
_entity_poly.type
_entity_poly.pdbx_seq_one_letter_code
_entity_poly.pdbx_strand_id
1 'polypeptide(L)'
;MVAVLARKLELTRAEKHVHNFMMDTQLTKRLKNAAANVLRETWLIYKYTKLVKTVNVSRVRTHQRKFLQAIHSLRKVKLDQRKLTDNVNAVSDIARLQSSVYDVVSQMLSNQTTLESKFYDLDARIMTLQTQVENLPNLMASAVNEQNNRLWQRLEAHVQTQLNTIRQTLPTISVTCPQRQNTV
;
A
#
# COMPACT_ATOMS: atom_id res chain seq x y z
N MET A 1 10.30 -24.04 -25.61
CA MET A 1 9.07 -24.65 -26.21
C MET A 1 8.09 -25.18 -25.16
N VAL A 2 8.56 -25.90 -24.13
CA VAL A 2 7.71 -26.49 -23.06
C VAL A 2 6.78 -25.48 -22.36
N ALA A 3 7.26 -24.26 -22.06
CA ALA A 3 6.46 -23.23 -21.38
C ALA A 3 5.24 -22.74 -22.19
N VAL A 4 5.36 -22.68 -23.52
CA VAL A 4 4.26 -22.24 -24.40
C VAL A 4 3.21 -23.34 -24.52
N LEU A 5 3.65 -24.60 -24.60
CA LEU A 5 2.75 -25.75 -24.62
C LEU A 5 1.99 -25.91 -23.30
N ALA A 6 2.68 -25.74 -22.16
CA ALA A 6 2.07 -25.79 -20.83
C ALA A 6 0.93 -24.76 -20.70
N ARG A 7 1.18 -23.52 -21.14
CA ARG A 7 0.20 -22.44 -21.08
C ARG A 7 -1.03 -22.66 -21.97
N LYS A 8 -0.88 -23.39 -23.09
CA LYS A 8 -2.00 -23.80 -23.96
C LYS A 8 -2.81 -24.99 -23.42
N LEU A 9 -2.27 -25.74 -22.47
CA LEU A 9 -2.95 -26.86 -21.81
C LEU A 9 -3.64 -26.44 -20.50
N GLU A 10 -3.35 -25.26 -19.99
CA GLU A 10 -4.03 -24.70 -18.83
C GLU A 10 -5.44 -24.27 -19.20
N LEU A 11 -6.43 -24.91 -18.58
CA LEU A 11 -7.83 -24.52 -18.71
C LEU A 11 -8.03 -23.08 -18.19
N THR A 12 -8.71 -22.28 -18.99
CA THR A 12 -9.19 -20.95 -18.62
C THR A 12 -10.19 -21.03 -17.47
N ARG A 13 -10.48 -19.89 -16.83
CA ARG A 13 -11.47 -19.82 -15.73
C ARG A 13 -12.86 -20.30 -16.17
N ALA A 14 -13.29 -19.93 -17.36
CA ALA A 14 -14.59 -20.33 -17.91
C ALA A 14 -14.63 -21.85 -18.17
N GLU A 15 -13.59 -22.40 -18.80
CA GLU A 15 -13.50 -23.85 -19.05
C GLU A 15 -13.44 -24.65 -17.75
N LYS A 16 -12.71 -24.17 -16.73
CA LYS A 16 -12.69 -24.78 -15.39
C LYS A 16 -14.08 -24.81 -14.75
N HIS A 17 -14.87 -23.74 -14.91
CA HIS A 17 -16.22 -23.69 -14.38
C HIS A 17 -17.14 -24.71 -15.07
N VAL A 18 -17.09 -24.79 -16.40
CA VAL A 18 -17.83 -25.81 -17.18
C VAL A 18 -17.39 -27.23 -16.78
N HIS A 19 -16.08 -27.45 -16.66
CA HIS A 19 -15.53 -28.74 -16.23
C HIS A 19 -16.02 -29.14 -14.84
N ASN A 20 -15.96 -28.23 -13.86
CA ASN A 20 -16.43 -28.50 -12.50
C ASN A 20 -17.93 -28.79 -12.47
N PHE A 21 -18.73 -28.04 -13.23
CA PHE A 21 -20.17 -28.30 -13.35
C PHE A 21 -20.46 -29.69 -13.97
N MET A 22 -19.72 -30.04 -15.02
CA MET A 22 -19.85 -31.35 -15.66
C MET A 22 -19.45 -32.48 -14.70
N MET A 23 -18.35 -32.31 -13.96
CA MET A 23 -17.91 -33.28 -12.96
C MET A 23 -18.93 -33.44 -11.83
N ASP A 24 -19.47 -32.35 -11.28
CA ASP A 24 -20.47 -32.40 -10.22
C ASP A 24 -21.76 -33.10 -10.69
N THR A 25 -22.20 -32.81 -11.91
CA THR A 25 -23.33 -33.50 -12.53
C THR A 25 -23.08 -35.01 -12.65
N GLN A 26 -21.88 -35.42 -13.06
CA GLN A 26 -21.52 -36.83 -13.18
C GLN A 26 -21.44 -37.52 -11.81
N LEU A 27 -20.83 -36.88 -10.82
CA LEU A 27 -20.71 -37.40 -9.45
C LEU A 27 -22.09 -37.56 -8.81
N THR A 28 -22.98 -36.58 -8.97
CA THR A 28 -24.36 -36.64 -8.48
C THR A 28 -25.13 -37.83 -9.09
N LYS A 29 -24.99 -38.07 -10.40
CA LYS A 29 -25.59 -39.25 -11.06
C LYS A 29 -25.03 -40.56 -10.50
N ARG A 30 -23.71 -40.66 -10.36
CA ARG A 30 -23.03 -41.85 -9.81
C ARG A 30 -23.43 -42.10 -8.36
N LEU A 31 -23.60 -41.05 -7.55
CA LEU A 31 -24.01 -41.13 -6.16
C LEU A 31 -25.40 -41.76 -6.04
N LYS A 32 -26.36 -41.24 -6.82
CA LYS A 32 -27.73 -41.77 -6.89
C LYS A 32 -27.76 -43.24 -7.32
N ASN A 33 -26.98 -43.59 -8.35
CA ASN A 33 -26.89 -44.98 -8.84
C ASN A 33 -26.29 -45.92 -7.77
N ALA A 34 -25.16 -45.53 -7.15
CA ALA A 34 -24.55 -46.32 -6.09
C ALA A 34 -25.51 -46.52 -4.89
N ALA A 35 -26.22 -45.47 -4.48
CA ALA A 35 -27.22 -45.55 -3.42
C ALA A 35 -28.38 -46.50 -3.79
N ALA A 36 -28.88 -46.42 -5.03
CA ALA A 36 -29.91 -47.34 -5.52
C ALA A 36 -29.43 -48.80 -5.51
N ASN A 37 -28.18 -49.06 -5.89
CA ASN A 37 -27.59 -50.40 -5.83
C ASN A 37 -27.45 -50.91 -4.39
N VAL A 38 -27.07 -50.05 -3.44
CA VAL A 38 -27.04 -50.40 -2.01
C VAL A 38 -28.42 -50.86 -1.54
N LEU A 39 -29.48 -50.10 -1.85
CA LEU A 39 -30.85 -50.46 -1.49
C LEU A 39 -31.30 -51.76 -2.17
N ARG A 40 -31.04 -51.90 -3.48
CA ARG A 40 -31.36 -53.08 -4.26
C ARG A 40 -30.72 -54.34 -3.69
N GLU A 41 -29.42 -54.32 -3.44
CA GLU A 41 -28.71 -55.49 -2.94
C GLU A 41 -29.07 -55.79 -1.48
N THR A 42 -29.34 -54.77 -0.65
CA THR A 42 -29.85 -54.96 0.71
C THR A 42 -31.17 -55.73 0.71
N TRP A 43 -32.11 -55.30 -0.14
CA TRP A 43 -33.39 -56.00 -0.29
C TRP A 43 -33.20 -57.42 -0.81
N LEU A 44 -32.33 -57.64 -1.80
CA LEU A 44 -32.10 -58.98 -2.38
C LEU A 44 -31.49 -59.94 -1.34
N ILE A 45 -30.56 -59.45 -0.52
CA ILE A 45 -30.01 -60.21 0.61
C ILE A 45 -31.13 -60.57 1.59
N TYR A 46 -31.95 -59.60 1.99
CA TYR A 46 -33.08 -59.85 2.91
C TYR A 46 -34.04 -60.90 2.34
N LYS A 47 -34.47 -60.75 1.07
CA LYS A 47 -35.34 -61.70 0.40
C LYS A 47 -34.77 -63.13 0.42
N TYR A 48 -33.52 -63.33 0.01
CA TYR A 48 -32.94 -64.67 -0.11
C TYR A 48 -32.40 -65.26 1.19
N THR A 49 -32.45 -64.51 2.30
CA THR A 49 -32.06 -65.01 3.62
C THR A 49 -33.21 -65.11 4.62
N LYS A 50 -34.27 -64.31 4.46
CA LYS A 50 -35.38 -64.21 5.42
C LYS A 50 -36.76 -64.53 4.85
N LEU A 51 -36.96 -64.46 3.52
CA LEU A 51 -38.27 -64.66 2.88
C LEU A 51 -38.34 -65.93 2.02
N VAL A 52 -37.49 -66.92 2.30
CA VAL A 52 -37.44 -68.20 1.58
C VAL A 52 -37.38 -69.37 2.56
N LYS A 53 -37.95 -70.53 2.16
CA LYS A 53 -37.96 -71.75 3.00
C LYS A 53 -36.58 -72.39 3.12
N THR A 54 -35.79 -72.37 2.05
CA THR A 54 -34.41 -72.89 2.01
C THR A 54 -33.48 -71.83 1.41
N VAL A 55 -32.33 -71.61 2.06
CA VAL A 55 -31.39 -70.56 1.67
C VAL A 55 -30.39 -71.07 0.64
N ASN A 56 -30.31 -70.41 -0.51
CA ASN A 56 -29.26 -70.66 -1.49
C ASN A 56 -28.04 -69.77 -1.21
N VAL A 57 -27.01 -70.35 -0.58
CA VAL A 57 -25.80 -69.64 -0.14
C VAL A 57 -25.03 -68.99 -1.29
N SER A 58 -24.93 -69.66 -2.45
CA SER A 58 -24.21 -69.12 -3.62
C SER A 58 -24.86 -67.85 -4.17
N ARG A 59 -26.20 -67.81 -4.20
CA ARG A 59 -26.95 -66.63 -4.60
C ARG A 59 -26.78 -65.48 -3.61
N VAL A 60 -26.87 -65.78 -2.32
CA VAL A 60 -26.67 -64.80 -1.25
C VAL A 60 -25.27 -64.18 -1.33
N ARG A 61 -24.23 -64.99 -1.52
CA ARG A 61 -22.83 -64.51 -1.67
C ARG A 61 -22.66 -63.57 -2.87
N THR A 62 -23.37 -63.84 -3.97
CA THR A 62 -23.35 -62.95 -5.15
C THR A 62 -23.92 -61.57 -4.83
N HIS A 63 -25.06 -61.51 -4.12
CA HIS A 63 -25.67 -60.24 -3.71
C HIS A 63 -24.85 -59.53 -2.63
N GLN A 64 -24.25 -60.25 -1.69
CA GLN A 64 -23.33 -59.69 -0.71
C GLN A 64 -22.11 -59.02 -1.36
N ARG A 65 -21.50 -59.67 -2.37
CA ARG A 65 -20.37 -59.08 -3.11
C ARG A 65 -20.79 -57.79 -3.81
N LYS A 66 -21.94 -57.80 -4.49
CA LYS A 66 -22.49 -56.59 -5.16
C LYS A 66 -22.84 -55.49 -4.15
N PHE A 67 -23.38 -55.84 -2.99
CA PHE A 67 -23.66 -54.90 -1.90
C PHE A 67 -22.37 -54.21 -1.43
N LEU A 68 -21.30 -54.98 -1.15
CA LEU A 68 -20.01 -54.41 -0.75
C LEU A 68 -19.40 -53.51 -1.83
N GLN A 69 -19.49 -53.91 -3.10
CA GLN A 69 -19.07 -53.08 -4.23
C GLN A 69 -19.86 -51.77 -4.32
N ALA A 70 -21.18 -51.81 -4.11
CA ALA A 70 -22.04 -50.63 -4.11
C ALA A 70 -21.70 -49.68 -2.95
N ILE A 71 -21.47 -50.22 -1.75
CA ILE A 71 -21.04 -49.45 -0.58
C ILE A 71 -19.67 -48.78 -0.82
N HIS A 72 -18.71 -49.52 -1.36
CA HIS A 72 -17.39 -48.97 -1.69
C HIS A 72 -17.50 -47.86 -2.74
N SER A 73 -18.28 -48.09 -3.80
CA SER A 73 -18.54 -47.10 -4.85
C SER A 73 -19.19 -45.84 -4.28
N LEU A 74 -20.19 -45.99 -3.40
CA LEU A 74 -20.88 -44.87 -2.76
C LEU A 74 -19.91 -44.01 -1.93
N ARG A 75 -19.04 -44.66 -1.13
CA ARG A 75 -18.01 -43.96 -0.33
C ARG A 75 -17.02 -43.22 -1.22
N LYS A 76 -16.55 -43.86 -2.30
CA LYS A 76 -15.61 -43.25 -3.25
C LYS A 76 -16.22 -42.01 -3.90
N VAL A 77 -17.43 -42.10 -4.44
CA VAL A 77 -18.12 -40.97 -5.08
C VAL A 77 -18.34 -39.84 -4.07
N LYS A 78 -18.72 -40.14 -2.83
CA LYS A 78 -18.89 -39.13 -1.76
C LYS A 78 -17.58 -38.40 -1.44
N LEU A 79 -16.46 -39.13 -1.42
CA LEU A 79 -15.14 -38.55 -1.18
C LEU A 79 -14.70 -37.68 -2.37
N ASP A 80 -14.94 -38.13 -3.60
CA ASP A 80 -14.63 -37.37 -4.81
C ASP A 80 -15.47 -36.08 -4.89
N GLN A 81 -16.74 -36.12 -4.45
CA GLN A 81 -17.58 -34.92 -4.38
C GLN A 81 -17.06 -33.91 -3.35
N ARG A 82 -16.60 -34.37 -2.18
CA ARG A 82 -15.96 -33.50 -1.19
C ARG A 82 -14.72 -32.81 -1.76
N LYS A 83 -13.83 -33.55 -2.42
CA LYS A 83 -12.64 -32.99 -3.08
C LYS A 83 -12.99 -31.92 -4.11
N LEU A 84 -14.03 -32.14 -4.90
CA LEU A 84 -14.48 -31.17 -5.90
C LEU A 84 -14.99 -29.88 -5.21
N THR A 85 -15.76 -30.01 -4.14
CA THR A 85 -16.25 -28.87 -3.35
C THR A 85 -15.10 -28.09 -2.70
N ASP A 86 -14.14 -28.77 -2.09
CA ASP A 86 -12.99 -28.13 -1.44
C ASP A 86 -12.15 -27.34 -2.45
N ASN A 87 -11.98 -27.86 -3.67
CA ASN A 87 -11.31 -27.14 -4.76
C ASN A 87 -12.04 -25.86 -5.17
N VAL A 88 -13.38 -25.86 -5.18
CA VAL A 88 -14.18 -24.67 -5.49
C VAL A 88 -14.03 -23.61 -4.39
N ASN A 89 -14.06 -24.04 -3.12
CA ASN A 89 -13.88 -23.15 -1.99
C ASN A 89 -12.49 -22.49 -1.99
N ALA A 90 -11.43 -23.25 -2.27
CA ALA A 90 -10.07 -22.71 -2.36
C ALA A 90 -9.93 -21.59 -3.40
N VAL A 91 -10.55 -21.74 -4.58
CA VAL A 91 -10.53 -20.69 -5.62
C VAL A 91 -11.31 -19.44 -5.18
N SER A 92 -12.45 -19.64 -4.50
CA SER A 92 -13.24 -18.53 -3.93
C SER A 92 -12.46 -17.75 -2.86
N ASP A 93 -11.73 -18.46 -2.00
CA ASP A 93 -10.91 -17.85 -0.94
C ASP A 93 -9.76 -17.04 -1.53
N ILE A 94 -9.11 -17.54 -2.59
CA ILE A 94 -8.09 -16.77 -3.32
C ILE A 94 -8.66 -15.48 -3.91
N ALA A 95 -9.87 -15.51 -4.49
CA ALA A 95 -10.50 -14.31 -5.04
C ALA A 95 -10.83 -13.27 -3.96
N ARG A 96 -11.25 -13.72 -2.77
CA ARG A 96 -11.48 -12.86 -1.61
C ARG A 96 -10.18 -12.26 -1.09
N LEU A 97 -9.11 -13.06 -1.00
CA LEU A 97 -7.78 -12.58 -0.64
C LEU A 97 -7.26 -11.55 -1.64
N GLN A 98 -7.44 -11.76 -2.95
CA GLN A 98 -7.06 -10.79 -3.98
C GLN A 98 -7.76 -9.44 -3.80
N SER A 99 -9.05 -9.45 -3.47
CA SER A 99 -9.82 -8.23 -3.23
C SER A 99 -9.30 -7.48 -2.00
N SER A 100 -9.08 -8.20 -0.88
CA SER A 100 -8.54 -7.62 0.35
C SER A 100 -7.13 -7.06 0.17
N VAL A 101 -6.25 -7.78 -0.53
CA VAL A 101 -4.90 -7.31 -0.86
C VAL A 101 -4.95 -6.05 -1.71
N TYR A 102 -5.84 -6.00 -2.71
CA TYR A 102 -6.02 -4.81 -3.53
C TYR A 102 -6.41 -3.58 -2.69
N ASP A 103 -7.35 -3.74 -1.76
CA ASP A 103 -7.79 -2.66 -0.87
C ASP A 103 -6.63 -2.14 0.00
N VAL A 104 -5.85 -3.05 0.60
CA VAL A 104 -4.68 -2.69 1.42
C VAL A 104 -3.62 -1.97 0.59
N VAL A 105 -3.30 -2.47 -0.60
CA VAL A 105 -2.32 -1.84 -1.49
C VAL A 105 -2.79 -0.47 -1.95
N SER A 106 -4.07 -0.32 -2.26
CA SER A 106 -4.67 0.97 -2.65
C SER A 106 -4.56 2.00 -1.52
N GLN A 107 -4.89 1.61 -0.28
CA GLN A 107 -4.71 2.46 0.90
C GLN A 107 -3.24 2.82 1.12
N MET A 108 -2.32 1.87 0.93
CA MET A 108 -0.88 2.11 1.03
C MET A 108 -0.41 3.16 0.01
N LEU A 109 -0.85 3.07 -1.25
CA LEU A 109 -0.51 4.04 -2.30
C LEU A 109 -1.07 5.44 -1.99
N SER A 110 -2.30 5.52 -1.46
CA SER A 110 -2.88 6.79 -1.01
C SER A 110 -2.07 7.42 0.13
N ASN A 111 -1.68 6.60 1.11
CA ASN A 111 -0.83 7.04 2.21
C ASN A 111 0.55 7.47 1.72
N GLN A 112 1.14 6.75 0.76
CA GLN A 112 2.40 7.12 0.13
C GLN A 112 2.30 8.50 -0.54
N THR A 113 1.25 8.75 -1.31
CA THR A 113 1.02 10.07 -1.95
C THR A 113 0.92 11.19 -0.90
N THR A 114 0.24 10.91 0.22
CA THR A 114 0.13 11.87 1.33
C THR A 114 1.49 12.14 1.98
N LEU A 115 2.30 11.09 2.17
CA LEU A 115 3.65 11.22 2.72
C LEU A 115 4.58 11.98 1.76
N GLU A 116 4.52 11.72 0.46
CA GLU A 116 5.26 12.45 -0.55
C GLU A 116 4.90 13.94 -0.54
N SER A 117 3.62 14.30 -0.46
CA SER A 117 3.19 15.70 -0.31
C SER A 117 3.77 16.35 0.94
N LYS A 118 3.74 15.66 2.09
CA LYS A 118 4.34 16.17 3.33
C LYS A 118 5.85 16.33 3.21
N PHE A 119 6.51 15.45 2.46
CA PHE A 119 7.93 15.55 2.19
C PHE A 119 8.26 16.79 1.36
N TYR A 120 7.50 17.08 0.30
CA TYR A 120 7.64 18.31 -0.48
C TYR A 120 7.43 19.57 0.38
N ASP A 121 6.41 19.57 1.25
CA ASP A 121 6.17 20.69 2.16
C ASP A 121 7.33 20.90 3.14
N LEU A 122 7.90 19.81 3.67
CA LEU A 122 9.08 19.87 4.53
C LEU A 122 10.31 20.36 3.77
N ASP A 123 10.54 19.89 2.55
CA ASP A 123 11.64 20.33 1.70
C ASP A 123 11.55 21.84 1.41
N ALA A 124 10.36 22.34 1.06
CA ALA A 124 10.13 23.76 0.85
C ALA A 124 10.39 24.61 2.11
N ARG A 125 9.98 24.12 3.29
CA ARG A 125 10.27 24.77 4.58
C ARG A 125 11.76 24.79 4.88
N ILE A 126 12.48 23.71 4.60
CA ILE A 126 13.94 23.62 4.77
C ILE A 126 14.65 24.61 3.84
N MET A 127 14.27 24.67 2.56
CA MET A 127 14.83 25.64 1.60
C MET A 127 14.61 27.09 2.05
N THR A 128 13.43 27.38 2.60
CA THR A 128 13.12 28.70 3.17
C THR A 128 14.03 29.02 4.35
N LEU A 129 14.20 28.08 5.29
CA LEU A 129 15.11 28.25 6.42
C LEU A 129 16.56 28.42 5.98
N GLN A 130 17.02 27.64 5.01
CA GLN A 130 18.35 27.77 4.44
C GLN A 130 18.58 29.18 3.88
N THR A 131 17.64 29.70 3.08
CA THR A 131 17.71 31.06 2.52
C THR A 131 17.73 32.13 3.61
N GLN A 132 16.94 31.98 4.68
CA GLN A 132 16.94 32.91 5.81
C GLN A 132 18.28 32.90 6.56
N VAL A 133 18.87 31.73 6.77
CA VAL A 133 20.17 31.57 7.42
C VAL A 133 21.30 32.14 6.55
N GLU A 134 21.28 31.92 5.23
CA GLU A 134 22.26 32.47 4.29
C GLU A 134 22.22 34.01 4.22
N ASN A 135 21.03 34.60 4.36
CA ASN A 135 20.87 36.06 4.36
C ASN A 135 21.23 36.73 5.69
N LEU A 136 21.28 35.97 6.79
CA LEU A 136 21.49 36.49 8.13
C LEU A 136 22.81 37.29 8.27
N PRO A 137 23.97 36.83 7.78
CA PRO A 137 25.22 37.60 7.86
C PRO A 137 25.15 38.94 7.13
N ASN A 138 24.48 38.99 5.98
CA ASN A 138 24.33 40.24 5.20
C ASN A 138 23.45 41.24 5.94
N LEU A 139 22.36 40.76 6.55
CA LEU A 139 21.49 41.58 7.39
C LEU A 139 22.22 42.09 8.63
N MET A 140 23.00 41.23 9.31
CA MET A 140 23.84 41.62 10.45
C MET A 140 24.90 42.64 10.03
N ALA A 141 25.61 42.42 8.92
CA ALA A 141 26.62 43.35 8.40
C ALA A 141 26.01 44.72 8.06
N SER A 142 24.82 44.73 7.44
CA SER A 142 24.09 45.96 7.12
C SER A 142 23.67 46.70 8.40
N ALA A 143 23.12 45.99 9.39
CA ALA A 143 22.73 46.58 10.67
C ALA A 143 23.93 47.14 11.45
N VAL A 144 25.06 46.43 11.48
CA VAL A 144 26.32 46.90 12.10
C VAL A 144 26.85 48.13 11.38
N ASN A 145 26.86 48.13 10.04
CA ASN A 145 27.33 49.26 9.26
C ASN A 145 26.43 50.50 9.46
N GLU A 146 25.11 50.31 9.48
CA GLU A 146 24.16 51.37 9.77
C GLU A 146 24.38 51.94 11.19
N GLN A 147 24.60 51.08 12.18
CA GLN A 147 24.92 51.50 13.54
C GLN A 147 26.24 52.31 13.59
N ASN A 148 27.29 51.84 12.91
CA ASN A 148 28.56 52.55 12.82
C ASN A 148 28.39 53.93 12.17
N ASN A 149 27.65 54.03 11.07
CA ASN A 149 27.38 55.30 10.39
C ASN A 149 26.64 56.28 11.31
N ARG A 150 25.64 55.80 12.07
CA ARG A 150 24.94 56.62 13.07
C ARG A 150 25.88 57.12 14.17
N LEU A 151 26.81 56.29 14.64
CA LEU A 151 27.82 56.70 15.63
C LEU A 151 28.78 57.76 15.07
N TRP A 152 29.25 57.57 13.84
CA TRP A 152 30.10 58.56 13.16
C TRP A 152 29.40 59.90 12.96
N GLN A 153 28.13 59.90 12.52
CA GLN A 153 27.34 61.13 12.40
C GLN A 153 27.17 61.85 13.75
N ARG A 154 26.96 61.10 14.84
CA ARG A 154 26.88 61.67 16.20
C ARG A 154 28.22 62.26 16.65
N LEU A 155 29.33 61.58 16.38
CA LEU A 155 30.67 62.08 16.70
C LEU A 155 30.98 63.36 15.92
N GLU A 156 30.72 63.37 14.61
CA GLU A 156 30.93 64.54 13.74
C GLU A 156 30.11 65.75 14.22
N ALA A 157 28.83 65.54 14.52
CA ALA A 157 27.97 66.59 15.10
C ALA A 157 28.52 67.10 16.44
N HIS A 158 29.05 66.22 17.28
CA HIS A 158 29.68 66.61 18.55
C HIS A 158 30.94 67.44 18.33
N VAL A 159 31.86 66.99 17.46
CA VAL A 159 33.10 67.72 17.13
C VAL A 159 32.78 69.09 16.55
N GLN A 160 31.83 69.20 15.63
CA GLN A 160 31.43 70.47 15.04
C GLN A 160 30.84 71.44 16.08
N THR A 161 30.08 70.91 17.04
CA THR A 161 29.57 71.71 18.18
C THR A 161 30.72 72.23 19.05
N GLN A 162 31.72 71.39 19.35
CA GLN A 162 32.91 71.78 20.11
C GLN A 162 33.75 72.83 19.36
N LEU A 163 34.00 72.63 18.06
CA LEU A 163 34.72 73.60 17.23
C LEU A 163 34.03 74.95 17.15
N ASN A 164 32.70 74.97 17.03
CA ASN A 164 31.92 76.21 17.07
C ASN A 164 32.02 76.90 18.44
N THR A 165 32.03 76.14 19.53
CA THR A 165 32.22 76.67 20.89
C THR A 165 33.61 77.27 21.06
N ILE A 166 34.66 76.63 20.53
CA ILE A 166 36.04 77.14 20.56
C ILE A 166 36.18 78.40 19.70
N ARG A 167 35.59 78.44 18.49
CA ARG A 167 35.58 79.65 17.65
C ARG A 167 34.92 80.85 18.33
N GLN A 168 33.91 80.64 19.16
CA GLN A 168 33.25 81.70 19.91
C GLN A 168 34.06 82.18 21.12
N THR A 169 35.07 81.43 21.58
CA THR A 169 35.90 81.77 22.74
C THR A 169 37.30 82.28 22.38
N LEU A 170 37.73 82.24 21.11
CA LEU A 170 38.97 82.89 20.66
C LEU A 170 38.77 84.40 20.42
N PRO A 171 39.61 85.28 20.99
CA PRO A 171 39.57 86.72 20.69
C PRO A 171 40.04 87.00 19.25
N THR A 172 39.28 87.82 18.53
CA THR A 172 39.61 88.30 17.18
C THR A 172 40.92 89.11 17.20
N ILE A 173 42.02 88.54 16.72
CA ILE A 173 43.24 89.32 16.47
C ILE A 173 43.11 89.95 15.07
N SER A 174 42.71 91.22 15.04
CA SER A 174 42.78 92.06 13.84
C SER A 174 44.23 92.46 13.57
N VAL A 175 44.84 91.89 12.53
CA VAL A 175 46.14 92.36 12.01
C VAL A 175 45.88 93.51 11.05
N THR A 176 46.10 94.74 11.50
CA THR A 176 46.06 95.94 10.65
C THR A 176 47.46 96.18 10.06
N CYS A 177 47.62 96.01 8.75
CA CYS A 177 48.84 96.38 8.01
C CYS A 177 48.61 97.75 7.31
N PRO A 178 49.56 98.70 7.33
CA PRO A 178 49.27 100.11 7.08
C PRO A 178 49.20 100.44 5.58
N GLN A 179 48.19 101.21 5.18
CA GLN A 179 48.10 101.87 3.88
C GLN A 179 48.61 103.31 3.99
N ARG A 180 49.60 103.60 3.15
CA ARG A 180 50.29 104.88 2.95
C ARG A 180 49.45 105.75 2.00
N GLN A 181 49.07 106.97 2.39
CA GLN A 181 48.66 108.01 1.44
C GLN A 181 49.34 109.34 1.77
N ASN A 182 49.83 109.97 0.70
CA ASN A 182 50.66 111.16 0.63
C ASN A 182 49.83 112.45 0.61
N THR A 183 50.35 113.46 1.35
CA THR A 183 50.42 114.92 1.09
C THR A 183 49.19 115.73 0.66
N VAL A 184 48.91 116.80 1.41
CA VAL A 184 49.39 118.16 1.08
C VAL A 184 50.02 118.78 2.33
#